data_AF-A0A1H1LK00-F1
#
_entry.id   AF-A0A1H1LK00-F1
#
_cell.length_a   1.000
_cell.length_b   1.000
_cell.length_c   1.000
_cell.angle_alpha   90.00
_cell.angle_beta   90.00
_cell.angle_gamma   90.00
#
_symmetry.space_group_name_H-M   'P 1'
#
loop_
_entity.id
_entity.type
_entity.pdbx_description
1 polymer ?
#
loop_
_entity_poly.entity_id
_entity_poly.type
_entity_poly.pdbx_seq_one_letter_code
_entity_poly.pdbx_strand_id
1 'polypeptide(L)'
;MTHTSRSLAPSASEWVRSLPRGGRIDWDELESHVLRDHPAVLRLLGPAAAEVRTSTRGFRIALWAGIVTATLVAFPVVWAPVWGLATLSTSSVTFDEVDGRIAVPVAGASLVIAAIVQLVLLVSASLGRPDSAGIGGATALLAVLTGIAIALIGSRQDVPGWLAWCALAVVVVALGVANAIGARVVRPRPVRPSHGRPRPEPTPGERIDDERCLAEAIAAIPADEQARLLDDRRRAVERLRLQGTVSADEAARAVRAPLGRLGASV
;
A
#
# COMPACT_ATOMS: atom_id res chain seq x y z
N MET A 1 -10.59 -32.71 -9.19
CA MET A 1 -11.43 -31.56 -8.82
C MET A 1 -10.58 -30.60 -8.00
N THR A 2 -9.91 -29.67 -8.67
CA THR A 2 -9.04 -28.67 -8.04
C THR A 2 -9.82 -27.38 -7.85
N HIS A 3 -10.05 -27.01 -6.59
CA HIS A 3 -10.63 -25.73 -6.20
C HIS A 3 -9.69 -24.60 -6.61
N THR A 4 -10.01 -23.89 -7.70
CA THR A 4 -9.37 -22.63 -8.05
C THR A 4 -9.82 -21.59 -7.02
N SER A 5 -8.91 -21.20 -6.13
CA SER A 5 -9.09 -20.08 -5.22
C SER A 5 -9.29 -18.80 -6.04
N ARG A 6 -10.55 -18.42 -6.27
CA ARG A 6 -10.96 -17.13 -6.85
C ARG A 6 -10.32 -16.01 -6.04
N SER A 7 -9.56 -15.14 -6.69
CA SER A 7 -9.03 -13.94 -6.07
C SER A 7 -10.21 -13.07 -5.58
N LEU A 8 -10.19 -12.66 -4.31
CA LEU A 8 -11.22 -11.83 -3.66
C LEU A 8 -11.17 -10.35 -4.10
N ALA A 9 -10.45 -10.03 -5.18
CA ALA A 9 -10.36 -8.65 -5.65
C ALA A 9 -11.64 -8.28 -6.42
N PRO A 10 -12.14 -7.03 -6.29
CA PRO A 10 -13.37 -6.60 -6.95
C PRO A 10 -13.21 -6.54 -8.48
N SER A 11 -14.15 -7.13 -9.21
CA SER A 11 -14.25 -7.07 -10.69
C SER A 11 -14.19 -5.63 -11.22
N ALA A 12 -13.92 -5.41 -12.52
CA ALA A 12 -13.84 -4.05 -13.07
C ALA A 12 -15.16 -3.29 -12.86
N SER A 13 -16.29 -3.98 -12.99
CA SER A 13 -17.59 -3.41 -12.71
C SER A 13 -17.78 -3.07 -11.22
N GLU A 14 -17.23 -3.83 -10.28
CA GLU A 14 -17.23 -3.50 -8.84
C GLU A 14 -16.29 -2.34 -8.51
N TRP A 15 -15.12 -2.26 -9.13
CA TRP A 15 -14.24 -1.10 -9.02
C TRP A 15 -14.96 0.19 -9.45
N VAL A 16 -15.68 0.18 -10.57
CA VAL A 16 -16.50 1.32 -11.01
C VAL A 16 -17.54 1.74 -9.95
N ARG A 17 -18.07 0.81 -9.13
CA ARG A 17 -19.02 1.18 -8.06
C ARG A 17 -18.37 2.01 -6.96
N SER A 18 -17.06 1.86 -6.76
CA SER A 18 -16.31 2.59 -5.74
C SER A 18 -15.92 4.01 -6.18
N LEU A 19 -16.07 4.34 -7.47
CA LEU A 19 -15.71 5.66 -8.00
C LEU A 19 -16.70 6.76 -7.56
N PRO A 20 -16.20 7.97 -7.22
CA PRO A 20 -17.04 9.14 -7.00
C PRO A 20 -17.88 9.49 -8.25
N ARG A 21 -19.13 9.91 -8.04
CA ARG A 21 -20.02 10.31 -9.15
C ARG A 21 -19.46 11.55 -9.86
N GLY A 22 -19.35 11.49 -11.19
CA GLY A 22 -18.93 12.64 -12.03
C GLY A 22 -17.42 12.82 -12.18
N GLY A 23 -16.59 11.90 -11.67
CA GLY A 23 -15.14 11.92 -11.93
C GLY A 23 -14.81 11.56 -13.38
N ARG A 24 -13.74 12.11 -13.97
CA ARG A 24 -13.29 11.66 -15.29
C ARG A 24 -12.73 10.23 -15.19
N ILE A 25 -13.08 9.37 -16.15
CA ILE A 25 -12.59 7.99 -16.22
C ILE A 25 -11.34 7.94 -17.09
N ASP A 26 -10.35 7.21 -16.60
CA ASP A 26 -9.23 6.75 -17.42
C ASP A 26 -9.59 5.38 -18.03
N TRP A 27 -9.63 5.32 -19.35
CA TRP A 27 -9.98 4.11 -20.10
C TRP A 27 -8.88 3.04 -20.01
N ASP A 28 -7.62 3.44 -19.87
CA ASP A 28 -6.50 2.50 -19.71
C ASP A 28 -6.51 1.86 -18.32
N GLU A 29 -6.97 2.60 -17.31
CA GLU A 29 -7.18 2.10 -15.95
C GLU A 29 -8.33 1.08 -15.89
N LEU A 30 -9.46 1.40 -16.54
CA LEU A 30 -10.58 0.47 -16.65
C LEU A 30 -10.16 -0.84 -17.33
N GLU A 31 -9.38 -0.76 -18.41
CA GLU A 31 -8.88 -1.94 -19.13
C GLU A 31 -7.88 -2.75 -18.30
N SER A 32 -7.03 -2.08 -17.52
CA SER A 32 -6.11 -2.73 -16.59
C SER A 32 -6.87 -3.49 -15.48
N HIS A 33 -8.01 -2.96 -15.02
CA HIS A 33 -8.89 -3.65 -14.08
C HIS A 33 -9.61 -4.86 -14.68
N VAL A 34 -9.98 -4.81 -15.97
CA VAL A 34 -10.54 -5.95 -16.70
C VAL A 34 -9.48 -7.04 -16.83
N LEU A 35 -8.26 -6.69 -17.27
CA LEU A 35 -7.19 -7.66 -17.59
C LEU A 35 -6.30 -8.03 -16.39
N ARG A 36 -6.74 -7.73 -15.17
CA ARG A 36 -5.95 -7.84 -13.94
C ARG A 36 -5.34 -9.23 -13.69
N ASP A 37 -6.07 -10.28 -14.08
CA ASP A 37 -5.72 -11.68 -13.83
C ASP A 37 -4.74 -12.21 -14.91
N HIS A 38 -4.39 -11.38 -15.90
CA HIS A 38 -3.47 -11.71 -17.00
C HIS A 38 -2.20 -10.84 -16.95
N PRO A 39 -1.22 -11.19 -16.08
CA PRO A 39 -0.03 -10.38 -15.86
C PRO A 39 0.86 -10.22 -17.10
N ALA A 40 0.80 -11.17 -18.05
CA ALA A 40 1.50 -11.06 -19.33
C ALA A 40 0.97 -9.90 -20.17
N VAL A 41 -0.36 -9.71 -20.21
CA VAL A 41 -1.04 -8.65 -20.95
C VAL A 41 -0.83 -7.29 -20.26
N LEU A 42 -0.90 -7.25 -18.93
CA LEU A 42 -0.61 -6.03 -18.14
C LEU A 42 0.81 -5.50 -18.29
N ARG A 43 1.80 -6.34 -18.67
CA ARG A 43 3.16 -5.86 -18.92
C ARG A 43 3.26 -5.03 -20.20
N LEU A 44 2.35 -5.25 -21.14
CA LEU A 44 2.35 -4.64 -22.47
C LEU A 44 1.40 -3.43 -22.56
N LEU A 45 0.43 -3.30 -21.64
CA LEU A 45 -0.51 -2.16 -21.52
C LEU A 45 0.11 -0.85 -20.97
N GLY A 46 1.41 -0.83 -20.67
CA GLY A 46 2.10 0.39 -20.24
C GLY A 46 1.90 0.79 -18.77
N PRO A 47 2.05 2.09 -18.42
CA PRO A 47 2.18 2.55 -17.03
C PRO A 47 0.90 2.45 -16.19
N ALA A 48 -0.30 2.57 -16.78
CA ALA A 48 -1.57 2.39 -16.06
C ALA A 48 -1.73 0.97 -15.47
N ALA A 49 -1.22 -0.04 -16.19
CA ALA A 49 -1.19 -1.44 -15.75
C ALA A 49 -0.10 -1.75 -14.70
N ALA A 50 0.74 -0.78 -14.31
CA ALA A 50 1.70 -0.96 -13.23
C ALA A 50 1.04 -0.84 -11.85
N GLU A 51 -0.01 -0.03 -11.72
CA GLU A 51 -0.72 0.26 -10.46
C GLU A 51 -1.65 -0.88 -10.03
N VAL A 52 -2.38 -1.48 -10.98
CA VAL A 52 -3.23 -2.65 -10.71
C VAL A 52 -2.39 -3.87 -10.31
N ARG A 53 -1.15 -3.97 -10.81
CA ARG A 53 -0.21 -5.08 -10.55
C ARG A 53 0.39 -5.05 -9.14
N THR A 54 0.60 -3.87 -8.57
CA THR A 54 1.17 -3.72 -7.22
C THR A 54 0.12 -3.94 -6.12
N SER A 55 -1.15 -3.72 -6.43
CA SER A 55 -2.29 -3.84 -5.51
C SER A 55 -2.44 -5.25 -4.89
N THR A 56 -2.32 -6.34 -5.65
CA THR A 56 -2.73 -7.67 -5.14
C THR A 56 -1.71 -8.37 -4.24
N ARG A 57 -0.41 -8.17 -4.48
CA ARG A 57 0.67 -8.84 -3.72
C ARG A 57 1.32 -7.92 -2.68
N GLY A 58 1.42 -6.62 -2.99
CA GLY A 58 1.95 -5.61 -2.07
C GLY A 58 1.01 -5.33 -0.91
N PHE A 59 -0.29 -5.23 -1.16
CA PHE A 59 -1.28 -4.93 -0.12
C PHE A 59 -1.37 -6.04 0.95
N ARG A 60 -1.33 -7.33 0.58
CA ARG A 60 -1.34 -8.41 1.59
C ARG A 60 -0.10 -8.39 2.48
N ILE A 61 1.08 -8.16 1.91
CA ILE A 61 2.33 -8.09 2.68
C ILE A 61 2.35 -6.83 3.55
N ALA A 62 1.91 -5.69 3.01
CA ALA A 62 1.82 -4.43 3.74
C ALA A 62 0.73 -4.45 4.83
N LEU A 63 -0.41 -5.10 4.58
CA LEU A 63 -1.49 -5.30 5.55
C LEU A 63 -1.05 -6.25 6.67
N TRP A 64 -0.39 -7.36 6.34
CA TRP A 64 0.14 -8.27 7.36
C TRP A 64 1.26 -7.63 8.17
N ALA A 65 2.19 -6.93 7.52
CA ALA A 65 3.22 -6.16 8.21
C ALA A 65 2.59 -5.04 9.07
N GLY A 66 1.55 -4.39 8.57
CA GLY A 66 0.79 -3.36 9.28
C GLY A 66 0.04 -3.91 10.48
N ILE A 67 -0.61 -5.07 10.37
CA ILE A 67 -1.28 -5.76 11.48
C ILE A 67 -0.24 -6.22 12.51
N VAL A 68 0.83 -6.89 12.09
CA VAL A 68 1.88 -7.37 13.01
C VAL A 68 2.56 -6.20 13.72
N THR A 69 2.87 -5.11 13.00
CA THR A 69 3.44 -3.90 13.58
C THR A 69 2.44 -3.23 14.51
N ALA A 70 1.19 -3.03 14.09
CA ALA A 70 0.14 -2.45 14.92
C ALA A 70 -0.15 -3.29 16.15
N THR A 71 -0.10 -4.61 16.09
CA THR A 71 -0.26 -5.49 17.26
C THR A 71 0.96 -5.39 18.18
N LEU A 72 2.19 -5.47 17.66
CA LEU A 72 3.42 -5.33 18.46
C LEU A 72 3.59 -3.95 19.11
N VAL A 73 2.97 -2.94 18.52
CA VAL A 73 2.99 -1.54 18.96
C VAL A 73 1.83 -1.21 19.90
N ALA A 74 0.61 -1.61 19.52
CA ALA A 74 -0.59 -1.32 20.29
C ALA A 74 -0.56 -2.11 21.59
N PHE A 75 0.06 -3.29 21.62
CA PHE A 75 0.22 -4.05 22.85
C PHE A 75 0.96 -3.23 23.93
N PRO A 76 2.17 -2.69 23.72
CA PRO A 76 2.83 -1.83 24.70
C PRO A 76 2.19 -0.44 24.87
N VAL A 77 1.55 0.15 23.86
CA VAL A 77 0.87 1.48 24.00
C VAL A 77 -0.44 1.41 24.74
N VAL A 78 -1.18 0.31 24.65
CA VAL A 78 -2.40 0.12 25.45
C VAL A 78 -2.02 -0.29 26.86
N TRP A 79 -0.95 -1.09 27.03
CA TRP A 79 -0.49 -1.47 28.36
C TRP A 79 0.21 -0.31 29.09
N ALA A 80 1.01 0.54 28.43
CA ALA A 80 1.82 1.56 29.11
C ALA A 80 1.01 2.61 29.89
N PRO A 81 -0.13 3.15 29.41
CA PRO A 81 -1.02 4.02 30.19
C PRO A 81 -1.68 3.28 31.34
N VAL A 82 -2.01 1.99 31.16
CA VAL A 82 -2.58 1.14 32.23
C VAL A 82 -1.56 0.95 33.35
N TRP A 83 -0.29 0.70 33.01
CA TRP A 83 0.81 0.62 33.98
C TRP A 83 1.15 1.99 34.59
N GLY A 84 1.16 3.06 33.79
CA GLY A 84 1.40 4.43 34.27
C GLY A 84 0.34 4.90 35.27
N LEU A 85 -0.95 4.64 34.99
CA LEU A 85 -2.05 4.89 35.94
C LEU A 85 -1.96 4.00 37.18
N ALA A 86 -1.59 2.72 37.03
CA ALA A 86 -1.39 1.81 38.15
C ALA A 86 -0.25 2.28 39.09
N THR A 87 0.82 2.87 38.56
CA THR A 87 1.90 3.44 39.39
C THR A 87 1.54 4.75 40.09
N LEU A 88 0.55 5.48 39.58
CA LEU A 88 0.03 6.71 40.20
C LEU A 88 -1.11 6.43 41.20
N SER A 89 -1.76 5.27 41.13
CA SER A 89 -2.73 4.83 42.14
C SER A 89 -2.02 4.25 43.37
N THR A 90 -1.40 5.12 44.16
CA THR A 90 -1.00 4.83 45.53
C THR A 90 -2.25 4.56 46.36
N SER A 91 -2.70 3.30 46.48
CA SER A 91 -3.24 2.73 47.74
C SER A 91 -3.84 1.32 47.69
N SER A 92 -4.10 0.66 46.55
CA SER A 92 -4.87 -0.61 46.65
C SER A 92 -4.69 -1.69 45.58
N VAL A 93 -3.82 -1.52 44.57
CA VAL A 93 -3.63 -2.58 43.57
C VAL A 93 -2.19 -3.04 43.53
N THR A 94 -1.93 -4.17 44.19
CA THR A 94 -0.66 -4.88 44.16
C THR A 94 -0.51 -5.55 42.79
N PHE A 95 -0.23 -4.76 41.76
CA PHE A 95 0.32 -5.32 40.53
C PHE A 95 1.79 -5.65 40.81
N ASP A 96 2.21 -6.89 40.52
CA ASP A 96 3.62 -7.29 40.60
C ASP A 96 4.48 -6.25 39.85
N GLU A 97 5.46 -5.65 40.55
CA GLU A 97 6.41 -4.74 39.93
C GLU A 97 7.11 -5.48 38.78
N VAL A 98 6.99 -4.96 37.57
CA VAL A 98 7.63 -5.54 36.39
C VAL A 98 9.16 -5.44 36.55
N ASP A 99 9.85 -6.58 36.50
CA ASP A 99 11.32 -6.64 36.56
C ASP A 99 11.93 -5.92 35.34
N GLY A 100 12.60 -4.81 35.61
CA GLY A 100 13.26 -3.95 34.64
C GLY A 100 14.41 -4.66 33.92
N ARG A 101 15.02 -5.69 34.52
CA ARG A 101 16.03 -6.53 33.86
C ARG A 101 15.46 -7.33 32.69
N ILE A 102 14.15 -7.58 32.69
CA ILE A 102 13.46 -8.28 31.61
C ILE A 102 12.77 -7.27 30.69
N ALA A 103 12.06 -6.29 31.26
CA ALA A 103 11.27 -5.34 30.48
C ALA A 103 12.11 -4.42 29.60
N VAL A 104 13.25 -3.92 30.10
CA VAL A 104 14.11 -2.99 29.33
C VAL A 104 14.69 -3.67 28.09
N PRO A 105 15.29 -4.88 28.15
CA PRO A 105 15.74 -5.59 26.95
C PRO A 105 14.63 -5.93 25.96
N VAL A 106 13.44 -6.30 26.44
CA VAL A 106 12.30 -6.62 25.55
C VAL A 106 11.82 -5.37 24.81
N ALA A 107 11.69 -4.25 25.50
CA ALA A 107 11.39 -2.95 24.89
C ALA A 107 12.51 -2.49 23.95
N GLY A 108 13.77 -2.77 24.31
CA GLY A 108 14.92 -2.53 23.46
C GLY A 108 14.89 -3.32 22.15
N ALA A 109 14.55 -4.61 22.21
CA ALA A 109 14.43 -5.48 21.03
C ALA A 109 13.32 -5.00 20.08
N SER A 110 12.19 -4.51 20.61
CA SER A 110 11.13 -3.94 19.76
C SER A 110 11.58 -2.66 19.04
N LEU A 111 12.43 -1.84 19.68
CA LEU A 111 13.06 -0.68 19.02
C LEU A 111 14.01 -1.09 17.88
N VAL A 112 14.74 -2.20 18.02
CA VAL A 112 15.59 -2.74 16.93
C VAL A 112 14.72 -3.11 15.72
N ILE A 113 13.61 -3.82 15.96
CA ILE A 113 12.68 -4.19 14.88
C ILE A 113 12.09 -2.93 14.22
N ALA A 114 11.68 -1.94 15.02
CA ALA A 114 11.17 -0.66 14.51
C ALA A 114 12.22 0.08 13.66
N ALA A 115 13.49 0.08 14.07
CA ALA A 115 14.59 0.66 13.30
C ALA A 115 14.75 0.00 11.92
N ILE A 116 14.73 -1.34 11.88
CA ILE A 116 14.82 -2.12 10.63
C ILE A 116 13.65 -1.78 9.70
N VAL A 117 12.42 -1.75 10.24
CA VAL A 117 11.22 -1.41 9.47
C VAL A 117 11.34 0.01 8.89
N GLN A 118 11.75 0.99 9.70
CA GLN A 118 11.92 2.36 9.22
C GLN A 118 13.03 2.50 8.17
N LEU A 119 14.10 1.70 8.27
CA LEU A 119 15.16 1.66 7.26
C LEU A 119 14.61 1.13 5.92
N VAL A 120 13.84 0.03 5.97
CA VAL A 120 13.20 -0.54 4.76
C VAL A 120 12.22 0.44 4.13
N LEU A 121 11.43 1.15 4.96
CA LEU A 121 10.51 2.18 4.49
C LEU A 121 11.24 3.37 3.87
N LEU A 122 12.37 3.78 4.45
CA LEU A 122 13.19 4.88 3.93
C LEU A 122 13.82 4.52 2.58
N VAL A 123 14.34 3.30 2.45
CA VAL A 123 14.85 2.76 1.17
C VAL A 123 13.73 2.62 0.15
N SER A 124 12.54 2.17 0.57
CA SER A 124 11.39 2.06 -0.34
C SER A 124 10.93 3.44 -0.83
N ALA A 125 10.96 4.45 0.04
CA ALA A 125 10.64 5.83 -0.30
C ALA A 125 11.66 6.44 -1.27
N SER A 126 12.96 6.17 -1.09
CA SER A 126 14.00 6.63 -2.02
C SER A 126 13.89 5.97 -3.40
N LEU A 127 13.27 4.78 -3.47
CA LEU A 127 12.91 4.10 -4.72
C LEU A 127 11.57 4.57 -5.32
N GLY A 128 10.95 5.63 -4.80
CA GLY A 128 9.77 6.26 -5.38
C GLY A 128 8.43 5.62 -4.99
N ARG A 129 8.36 4.87 -3.87
CA ARG A 129 7.11 4.32 -3.34
C ARG A 129 6.55 5.21 -2.21
N PRO A 130 5.46 5.96 -2.43
CA PRO A 130 5.11 7.12 -1.58
C PRO A 130 4.35 6.82 -0.27
N ASP A 131 4.03 5.57 0.07
CA ASP A 131 3.10 5.26 1.18
C ASP A 131 3.71 5.12 2.60
N SER A 132 4.94 5.59 2.84
CA SER A 132 5.63 5.38 4.13
C SER A 132 5.38 6.45 5.20
N ALA A 133 4.73 7.57 4.86
CA ALA A 133 4.66 8.77 5.71
C ALA A 133 3.97 8.53 7.06
N GLY A 134 2.78 7.92 7.01
CA GLY A 134 1.95 7.68 8.20
C GLY A 134 2.58 6.64 9.13
N ILE A 135 3.17 5.60 8.55
CA ILE A 135 3.82 4.51 9.29
C ILE A 135 5.10 5.03 9.98
N GLY A 136 5.90 5.84 9.28
CA GLY A 136 7.12 6.46 9.84
C GLY A 136 6.81 7.41 11.00
N GLY A 137 5.77 8.24 10.87
CA GLY A 137 5.34 9.14 11.95
C GLY A 137 4.81 8.39 13.17
N ALA A 138 3.99 7.35 12.97
CA ALA A 138 3.49 6.52 14.06
C ALA A 138 4.64 5.82 14.79
N THR A 139 5.56 5.17 14.07
CA THR A 139 6.74 4.52 14.68
C THR A 139 7.64 5.49 15.44
N ALA A 140 7.81 6.73 15.00
CA ALA A 140 8.55 7.74 15.76
C ALA A 140 7.89 8.03 17.11
N LEU A 141 6.57 8.28 17.14
CA LEU A 141 5.85 8.55 18.39
C LEU A 141 6.00 7.40 19.40
N LEU A 142 5.95 6.17 18.90
CA LEU A 142 6.06 4.96 19.71
C LEU A 142 7.46 4.77 20.27
N ALA A 143 8.47 5.09 19.48
CA ALA A 143 9.85 5.09 19.95
C ALA A 143 10.06 6.13 21.06
N VAL A 144 9.44 7.32 20.98
CA VAL A 144 9.47 8.31 22.07
C VAL A 144 8.86 7.71 23.35
N LEU A 145 7.63 7.18 23.27
CA LEU A 145 6.94 6.61 24.44
C LEU A 145 7.72 5.45 25.06
N THR A 146 8.26 4.57 24.21
CA THR A 146 9.07 3.42 24.64
C THR A 146 10.37 3.89 25.29
N GLY A 147 11.04 4.90 24.72
CA GLY A 147 12.26 5.49 25.29
C GLY A 147 12.02 6.12 26.67
N ILE A 148 10.88 6.80 26.86
CA ILE A 148 10.46 7.35 28.16
C ILE A 148 10.23 6.21 29.17
N ALA A 149 9.53 5.15 28.78
CA ALA A 149 9.29 4.00 29.66
C ALA A 149 10.59 3.31 30.07
N ILE A 150 11.52 3.09 29.13
CA ILE A 150 12.85 2.55 29.40
C ILE A 150 13.63 3.47 30.34
N ALA A 151 13.58 4.79 30.15
CA ALA A 151 14.27 5.74 31.02
C ALA A 151 13.72 5.71 32.45
N LEU A 152 12.39 5.67 32.61
CA LEU A 152 11.73 5.61 33.92
C LEU A 152 12.05 4.30 34.66
N ILE A 153 11.89 3.15 34.00
CA ILE A 153 12.15 1.83 34.61
C ILE A 153 13.65 1.63 34.84
N GLY A 154 14.47 1.96 33.85
CA GLY A 154 15.92 1.79 33.88
C GLY A 154 16.59 2.65 34.95
N SER A 155 16.15 3.89 35.13
CA SER A 155 16.65 4.76 36.20
C SER A 155 16.14 4.35 37.59
N ARG A 156 14.87 3.96 37.72
CA ARG A 156 14.28 3.57 39.01
C ARG A 156 14.86 2.25 39.54
N GLN A 157 15.15 1.30 38.65
CA GLN A 157 15.65 -0.04 39.01
C GLN A 157 17.14 -0.25 38.72
N ASP A 158 17.86 0.82 38.37
CA ASP A 158 19.30 0.82 38.04
C ASP A 158 19.72 -0.28 37.05
N VAL A 159 18.97 -0.42 35.96
CA VAL A 159 19.16 -1.51 34.98
C VAL A 159 20.40 -1.25 34.12
N PRO A 160 21.44 -2.10 34.13
CA PRO A 160 22.66 -1.85 33.36
C PRO A 160 22.39 -1.64 31.87
N GLY A 161 22.96 -0.57 31.29
CA GLY A 161 22.88 -0.31 29.85
C GLY A 161 21.55 0.27 29.35
N TRP A 162 20.63 0.67 30.24
CA TRP A 162 19.35 1.28 29.87
C TRP A 162 19.51 2.52 28.96
N LEU A 163 20.57 3.30 29.14
CA LEU A 163 20.91 4.46 28.31
C LEU A 163 21.15 4.10 26.83
N ALA A 164 21.72 2.93 26.54
CA ALA A 164 21.95 2.49 25.17
C ALA A 164 20.62 2.25 24.43
N TRP A 165 19.62 1.71 25.13
CA TRP A 165 18.28 1.53 24.59
C TRP A 165 17.54 2.85 24.39
N CYS A 166 17.72 3.82 25.29
CA CYS A 166 17.22 5.19 25.08
C CYS A 166 17.88 5.86 23.85
N ALA A 167 19.19 5.67 23.67
CA ALA A 167 19.89 6.17 22.47
C ALA A 167 19.32 5.54 21.19
N LEU A 168 19.05 4.24 21.20
CA LEU A 168 18.38 3.56 20.08
C LEU A 168 16.99 4.14 19.82
N ALA A 169 16.20 4.44 20.86
CA ALA A 169 14.90 5.09 20.71
C ALA A 169 15.03 6.43 19.96
N VAL A 170 16.03 7.25 20.30
CA VAL A 170 16.31 8.52 19.59
C VAL A 170 16.64 8.28 18.11
N VAL A 171 17.42 7.25 17.78
CA VAL A 171 17.71 6.88 16.39
C VAL A 171 16.44 6.53 15.61
N VAL A 172 15.54 5.73 16.20
CA VAL A 172 14.24 5.38 15.59
C VAL A 172 13.33 6.61 15.45
N VAL A 173 13.38 7.55 16.40
CA VAL A 173 12.66 8.82 16.24
C VAL A 173 13.21 9.60 15.05
N ALA A 174 14.53 9.73 14.94
CA ALA A 174 15.18 10.45 13.84
C ALA A 174 14.85 9.83 12.47
N LEU A 175 14.89 8.50 12.36
CA LEU A 175 14.52 7.77 11.14
C LEU A 175 13.04 7.93 10.79
N GLY A 176 12.14 7.89 11.77
CA GLY A 176 10.71 8.11 11.55
C GLY A 176 10.38 9.54 11.14
N VAL A 177 11.05 10.52 11.73
CA VAL A 177 10.96 11.94 11.35
C VAL A 177 11.53 12.15 9.94
N ALA A 178 12.67 11.55 9.60
CA ALA A 178 13.23 11.60 8.26
C ALA A 178 12.27 11.00 7.22
N ASN A 179 11.60 9.89 7.53
CA ASN A 179 10.55 9.33 6.68
C ASN A 179 9.34 10.27 6.54
N ALA A 180 8.87 10.87 7.63
CA ALA A 180 7.72 11.79 7.61
C ALA A 180 8.03 13.09 6.84
N ILE A 181 9.23 13.64 6.99
CA ILE A 181 9.70 14.81 6.25
C ILE A 181 9.95 14.43 4.79
N GLY A 182 10.63 13.31 4.54
CA GLY A 182 10.89 12.78 3.20
C GLY A 182 9.59 12.64 2.41
N ALA A 183 8.53 12.11 3.00
CA ALA A 183 7.24 12.03 2.34
C ALA A 183 6.52 13.38 2.13
N ARG A 184 6.83 14.41 2.93
CA ARG A 184 6.30 15.78 2.75
C ARG A 184 7.08 16.58 1.69
N VAL A 185 8.39 16.38 1.60
CA VAL A 185 9.28 17.01 0.61
C VAL A 185 9.11 16.32 -0.74
N VAL A 186 9.05 14.99 -0.73
CA VAL A 186 8.60 14.14 -1.84
C VAL A 186 7.08 14.00 -1.80
N ARG A 187 6.36 15.10 -1.51
CA ARG A 187 4.93 15.14 -1.79
C ARG A 187 4.79 14.70 -3.25
N PRO A 188 4.03 13.63 -3.55
CA PRO A 188 3.55 13.49 -4.91
C PRO A 188 2.90 14.82 -5.22
N ARG A 189 3.37 15.51 -6.28
CA ARG A 189 2.54 16.52 -6.93
C ARG A 189 1.12 15.94 -6.95
N PRO A 190 0.08 16.70 -6.57
CA PRO A 190 -1.29 16.21 -6.70
C PRO A 190 -1.34 15.56 -8.06
N VAL A 191 -1.65 14.25 -8.08
CA VAL A 191 -1.63 13.45 -9.29
C VAL A 191 -2.68 14.08 -10.18
N ARG A 192 -2.22 15.06 -10.98
CA ARG A 192 -2.83 15.38 -12.24
C ARG A 192 -2.91 14.02 -12.92
N PRO A 193 -4.09 13.63 -13.45
CA PRO A 193 -4.22 12.37 -14.17
C PRO A 193 -3.00 12.25 -15.07
N SER A 194 -2.23 11.20 -14.85
CA SER A 194 -0.91 11.05 -15.44
C SER A 194 -1.10 10.89 -16.94
N HIS A 195 -1.09 12.01 -17.68
CA HIS A 195 -0.38 12.03 -18.94
C HIS A 195 1.06 11.69 -18.56
N GLY A 196 1.35 10.39 -18.69
CA GLY A 196 2.64 9.81 -18.34
C GLY A 196 3.75 10.70 -18.86
N ARG A 197 4.79 10.87 -18.04
CA ARG A 197 6.05 11.42 -18.50
C ARG A 197 6.37 10.72 -19.82
N PRO A 198 6.51 11.45 -20.95
CA PRO A 198 6.70 10.81 -22.24
C PRO A 198 7.91 9.89 -22.10
N ARG A 199 7.67 8.58 -22.20
CA ARG A 199 8.73 7.67 -22.60
C ARG A 199 9.26 8.25 -23.92
N PRO A 200 10.58 8.22 -24.21
CA PRO A 200 11.05 8.46 -25.56
C PRO A 200 10.12 7.70 -26.49
N GLU A 201 9.48 8.39 -27.44
CA GLU A 201 8.47 7.75 -28.27
C GLU A 201 9.10 6.47 -28.81
N PRO A 202 8.48 5.30 -28.55
CA PRO A 202 9.02 4.05 -29.06
C PRO A 202 9.19 4.24 -30.56
N THR A 203 10.36 3.86 -31.06
CA THR A 203 10.59 3.95 -32.50
C THR A 203 9.48 3.18 -33.23
N PRO A 204 9.09 3.57 -34.45
CA PRO A 204 7.98 2.93 -35.15
C PRO A 204 8.08 1.39 -35.20
N GLY A 205 9.29 0.82 -35.21
CA GLY A 205 9.53 -0.62 -35.10
C GLY A 205 9.17 -1.21 -33.74
N GLU A 206 9.60 -0.61 -32.63
CA GLU A 206 9.29 -1.07 -31.27
C GLU A 206 7.78 -1.05 -30.99
N ARG A 207 7.06 -0.06 -31.53
CA ARG A 207 5.60 0.05 -31.37
C ARG A 207 4.84 -1.08 -32.07
N ILE A 208 5.29 -1.47 -33.27
CA ILE A 208 4.69 -2.57 -34.04
C ILE A 208 4.92 -3.91 -33.32
N ASP A 209 6.12 -4.10 -32.76
CA ASP A 209 6.45 -5.32 -32.01
C ASP A 209 5.65 -5.44 -30.71
N ASP A 210 5.47 -4.34 -29.97
CA ASP A 210 4.65 -4.29 -28.75
C ASP A 210 3.16 -4.57 -29.04
N GLU A 211 2.61 -3.99 -30.12
CA GLU A 211 1.22 -4.23 -30.53
C GLU A 211 0.99 -5.69 -30.96
N ARG A 212 1.96 -6.30 -31.64
CA ARG A 212 1.91 -7.70 -32.03
C ARG A 212 2.00 -8.62 -30.81
N CYS A 213 2.93 -8.36 -29.91
CA CYS A 213 3.08 -9.12 -28.66
C CYS A 213 1.81 -9.02 -27.81
N LEU A 214 1.16 -7.85 -27.77
CA LEU A 214 -0.10 -7.65 -27.05
C LEU A 214 -1.23 -8.49 -27.66
N ALA A 215 -1.36 -8.48 -28.99
CA ALA A 215 -2.36 -9.28 -29.69
C ALA A 215 -2.14 -10.79 -29.47
N GLU A 216 -0.89 -11.26 -29.50
CA GLU A 216 -0.54 -12.65 -29.23
C GLU A 216 -0.84 -13.05 -27.77
N ALA A 217 -0.53 -12.18 -26.80
CA ALA A 217 -0.82 -12.42 -25.39
C ALA A 217 -2.33 -12.46 -25.10
N ILE A 218 -3.14 -11.67 -25.80
CA ILE A 218 -4.60 -11.71 -25.70
C ILE A 218 -5.16 -12.96 -26.38
N ALA A 219 -4.63 -13.33 -27.56
CA ALA A 219 -5.04 -14.54 -28.27
C ALA A 219 -4.75 -15.83 -27.48
N ALA A 220 -3.73 -15.80 -26.61
CA ALA A 220 -3.41 -16.89 -25.70
C ALA A 220 -4.44 -17.09 -24.57
N ILE A 221 -5.33 -16.12 -24.32
CA ILE A 221 -6.40 -16.25 -23.32
C ILE A 221 -7.49 -17.19 -23.89
N PRO A 222 -8.01 -18.16 -23.11
CA PRO A 222 -9.13 -19.00 -23.53
C PRO A 222 -10.35 -18.17 -23.98
N ALA A 223 -11.03 -18.60 -25.05
CA ALA A 223 -12.13 -17.85 -25.65
C ALA A 223 -13.31 -17.61 -24.68
N ASP A 224 -13.58 -18.56 -23.77
CA ASP A 224 -14.59 -18.44 -22.74
C ASP A 224 -14.21 -17.39 -21.68
N GLU A 225 -12.92 -17.27 -21.37
CA GLU A 225 -12.39 -16.24 -20.48
C GLU A 225 -12.40 -14.87 -21.15
N GLN A 226 -12.00 -14.76 -22.42
CA GLN A 226 -12.13 -13.51 -23.19
C GLN A 226 -13.58 -13.01 -23.23
N ALA A 227 -14.55 -13.91 -23.44
CA ALA A 227 -15.97 -13.55 -23.43
C ALA A 227 -16.43 -13.01 -22.07
N ARG A 228 -15.94 -13.58 -20.96
CA ARG A 228 -16.22 -13.10 -19.59
C ARG A 228 -15.62 -11.73 -19.34
N LEU A 229 -14.39 -11.50 -19.76
CA LEU A 229 -13.70 -10.21 -19.64
C LEU A 229 -14.44 -9.10 -20.42
N LEU A 230 -14.87 -9.42 -21.65
CA LEU A 230 -15.68 -8.51 -22.47
C LEU A 230 -17.05 -8.21 -21.85
N ASP A 231 -17.66 -9.18 -21.15
CA ASP A 231 -18.92 -8.98 -20.44
C ASP A 231 -18.74 -8.10 -19.19
N ASP A 232 -17.68 -8.32 -18.40
CA ASP A 232 -17.38 -7.46 -17.25
C ASP A 232 -17.07 -6.02 -17.68
N ARG A 233 -16.30 -5.84 -18.76
CA ARG A 233 -16.07 -4.52 -19.39
C ARG A 233 -17.38 -3.86 -19.79
N ARG A 234 -18.28 -4.59 -20.47
CA ARG A 234 -19.60 -4.06 -20.87
C ARG A 234 -20.42 -3.61 -19.67
N ARG A 235 -20.45 -4.40 -18.59
CA ARG A 235 -21.15 -4.03 -17.35
C ARG A 235 -20.53 -2.81 -16.67
N ALA A 236 -19.21 -2.67 -16.72
CA ALA A 236 -18.51 -1.51 -16.18
C ALA A 236 -18.83 -0.24 -16.97
N VAL A 237 -18.73 -0.29 -18.31
CA VAL A 237 -19.07 0.84 -19.19
C VAL A 237 -20.53 1.26 -19.05
N GLU A 238 -21.46 0.31 -19.02
CA GLU A 238 -22.89 0.59 -18.84
C GLU A 238 -23.17 1.28 -17.49
N ARG A 239 -22.44 0.90 -16.44
CA ARG A 239 -22.55 1.57 -15.13
C ARG A 239 -22.02 3.00 -15.18
N LEU A 240 -20.90 3.24 -15.84
CA LEU A 240 -20.35 4.60 -16.03
C LEU A 240 -21.33 5.50 -16.80
N ARG A 241 -22.02 4.92 -17.80
CA ARG A 241 -23.10 5.59 -18.53
C ARG A 241 -24.27 5.94 -17.61
N LEU A 242 -24.75 4.99 -16.81
CA LEU A 242 -25.84 5.20 -15.86
C LEU A 242 -25.49 6.21 -14.76
N GLN A 243 -24.22 6.31 -14.38
CA GLN A 243 -23.71 7.31 -13.44
C GLN A 243 -23.55 8.71 -14.06
N GLY A 244 -23.83 8.86 -15.36
CA GLY A 244 -23.65 10.13 -16.10
C GLY A 244 -22.19 10.53 -16.27
N THR A 245 -21.28 9.57 -16.13
CA THR A 245 -19.82 9.82 -16.16
C THR A 245 -19.27 9.75 -17.59
N VAL A 246 -19.93 8.99 -18.47
CA VAL A 246 -19.64 8.93 -19.91
C VAL A 246 -20.91 9.12 -20.70
N SER A 247 -20.77 9.73 -21.89
CA SER A 247 -21.86 9.87 -22.85
C SER A 247 -22.26 8.52 -23.47
N ALA A 248 -23.46 8.47 -24.07
CA ALA A 248 -23.90 7.28 -24.79
C ALA A 248 -22.98 6.91 -25.96
N ASP A 249 -22.40 7.92 -26.63
CA ASP A 249 -21.50 7.73 -27.77
C ASP A 249 -20.12 7.22 -27.34
N GLU A 250 -19.58 7.74 -26.23
CA GLU A 250 -18.35 7.19 -25.62
C GLU A 250 -18.54 5.76 -25.15
N ALA A 251 -19.66 5.47 -24.48
CA ALA A 251 -19.99 4.11 -24.06
C ALA A 251 -20.10 3.15 -25.26
N ALA A 252 -20.74 3.58 -26.35
CA ALA A 252 -20.85 2.77 -27.57
C ALA A 252 -19.49 2.51 -28.24
N ARG A 253 -18.57 3.50 -28.24
CA ARG A 253 -17.20 3.33 -28.72
C ARG A 253 -16.39 2.37 -27.83
N ALA A 254 -16.48 2.54 -26.52
CA ALA A 254 -15.80 1.72 -25.52
C ALA A 254 -16.21 0.23 -25.60
N VAL A 255 -17.49 -0.06 -25.83
CA VAL A 255 -17.97 -1.45 -25.95
C VAL A 255 -17.43 -2.14 -27.20
N ARG A 256 -17.25 -1.42 -28.30
CA ARG A 256 -16.77 -1.96 -29.59
C ARG A 256 -15.24 -2.09 -29.68
N ALA A 257 -14.50 -1.42 -28.79
CA ALA A 257 -13.05 -1.48 -28.78
C ALA A 257 -12.56 -2.94 -28.59
N PRO A 258 -11.52 -3.40 -29.29
CA PRO A 258 -10.91 -4.70 -28.98
C PRO A 258 -10.30 -4.69 -27.56
N LEU A 259 -10.11 -5.87 -26.96
CA LEU A 259 -9.39 -5.98 -25.69
C LEU A 259 -7.95 -5.47 -25.86
N GLY A 260 -7.44 -4.79 -24.84
CA GLY A 260 -6.11 -4.16 -24.82
C GLY A 260 -6.00 -2.84 -25.59
N ARG A 261 -7.10 -2.24 -26.05
CA ARG A 261 -7.09 -0.99 -26.85
C ARG A 261 -8.16 0.01 -26.45
N LEU A 262 -8.68 -0.06 -25.23
CA LEU A 262 -9.78 0.77 -24.77
C LEU A 262 -9.40 2.26 -24.76
N GLY A 263 -8.24 2.63 -24.21
CA GLY A 263 -7.80 4.04 -24.19
C GLY A 263 -7.35 4.59 -25.54
N ALA A 264 -7.09 3.74 -26.53
CA ALA A 264 -6.81 4.18 -27.90
C ALA A 264 -8.09 4.41 -28.74
N SER A 265 -9.25 3.92 -28.28
CA SER A 265 -10.47 3.81 -29.09
C SER A 265 -11.58 4.81 -28.71
N VAL A 266 -11.41 5.57 -27.62
CA VAL A 266 -12.43 6.47 -27.05
C VAL A 266 -11.90 7.86 -26.86
#